data_AF-A0A3D1PNG6-F1
#
_entry.id   AF-A0A3D1PNG6-F1
#
_cell.length_a   1.000
_cell.length_b   1.000
_cell.length_c   1.000
_cell.angle_alpha   90.00
_cell.angle_beta   90.00
_cell.angle_gamma   90.00
#
_symmetry.space_group_name_H-M   'P 1'
#
loop_
_entity.id
_entity.type
_entity.pdbx_description
1 polymer ?
#
loop_
_entity_poly.entity_id
_entity_poly.type
_entity_poly.pdbx_seq_one_letter_code
_entity_poly.pdbx_strand_id
1 'polypeptide(L)'
;MSTISEEEKENLRKFCEEKKEEISRKLYSEFEKVLNNYLNASGENEVKSEVLKEDNTIKTKVTKVLSKLGIPRNLKGFYYLREAIIACYFESELLEAITKELYPRVAKSFDTTVTRVERAIRSAITVCCDRGNLQYIQELFGYTINKYSGKPNNSQFISLIVDELKMHNL
;
A
#
# COMPACT_ATOMS: atom_id res chain seq x y z
N MET A 1 -14.92 -39.11 26.98
CA MET A 1 -14.91 -38.19 25.83
C MET A 1 -13.67 -37.32 26.00
N SER A 2 -12.57 -37.62 25.28
CA SER A 2 -11.29 -36.92 25.48
C SER A 2 -11.37 -35.51 24.90
N THR A 3 -11.33 -34.50 25.77
CA THR A 3 -11.13 -33.11 25.38
C THR A 3 -9.71 -32.94 24.84
N ILE A 4 -9.60 -32.57 23.57
CA ILE A 4 -8.36 -32.13 22.93
C ILE A 4 -7.78 -30.97 23.75
N SER A 5 -6.50 -31.06 24.12
CA SER A 5 -5.80 -30.02 24.88
C SER A 5 -5.69 -28.72 24.07
N GLU A 6 -5.59 -27.57 24.75
CA GLU A 6 -5.45 -26.28 24.05
C GLU A 6 -4.19 -26.21 23.18
N GLU A 7 -3.13 -26.94 23.54
CA GLU A 7 -1.90 -27.06 22.76
C GLU A 7 -2.13 -27.81 21.43
N GLU A 8 -2.87 -28.91 21.46
CA GLU A 8 -3.24 -29.65 20.24
C GLU A 8 -4.14 -28.81 19.31
N LYS A 9 -5.04 -27.98 19.87
CA LYS A 9 -5.86 -27.06 19.07
C LYS A 9 -5.02 -25.97 18.39
N GLU A 10 -4.04 -25.41 19.09
CA GLU A 10 -3.14 -24.40 18.54
C GLU A 10 -2.24 -24.97 17.45
N ASN A 11 -1.71 -26.19 17.65
CA ASN A 11 -0.95 -26.91 16.64
C ASN A 11 -1.79 -27.20 15.38
N LEU A 12 -3.06 -27.57 15.56
CA LEU A 12 -3.98 -27.80 14.44
C LEU A 12 -4.29 -26.51 13.67
N ARG A 13 -4.42 -25.36 14.35
CA ARG A 13 -4.62 -24.04 13.72
C ARG A 13 -3.42 -23.63 12.87
N LYS A 14 -2.21 -23.76 13.42
CA LYS A 14 -0.97 -23.48 12.66
C LYS A 14 -0.85 -24.36 11.42
N PHE A 15 -1.11 -25.66 11.57
CA PHE A 15 -1.10 -26.59 10.44
C PHE A 15 -2.10 -26.20 9.34
N CYS A 16 -3.33 -25.82 9.73
CA CYS A 16 -4.34 -25.36 8.77
C CYS A 16 -3.94 -24.08 8.03
N GLU A 17 -3.35 -23.10 8.73
CA GLU A 17 -2.87 -21.88 8.07
C GLU A 17 -1.66 -22.14 7.16
N GLU A 18 -0.70 -22.96 7.59
CA GLU A 18 0.43 -23.38 6.73
C GLU A 18 -0.05 -24.07 5.46
N LYS A 19 -1.03 -24.97 5.57
CA LYS A 19 -1.60 -25.66 4.41
C LYS A 19 -2.40 -24.74 3.50
N LYS A 20 -3.13 -23.77 4.06
CA LYS A 20 -3.87 -22.76 3.30
C LYS A 20 -2.93 -21.83 2.53
N GLU A 21 -1.80 -21.46 3.12
CA GLU A 21 -0.74 -20.73 2.42
C GLU A 21 -0.08 -21.56 1.32
N GLU A 22 0.21 -22.83 1.58
CA GLU A 22 0.80 -23.75 0.60
C GLU A 22 -0.12 -23.92 -0.62
N ILE A 23 -1.42 -24.11 -0.39
CA ILE A 23 -2.44 -24.22 -1.43
C ILE A 23 -2.56 -22.92 -2.21
N SER A 24 -2.63 -21.76 -1.53
CA SER A 24 -2.69 -20.46 -2.19
C SER A 24 -1.48 -20.27 -3.10
N ARG A 25 -0.26 -20.53 -2.60
CA ARG A 25 0.98 -20.42 -3.39
C ARG A 25 0.96 -21.30 -4.63
N LYS A 26 0.55 -22.57 -4.50
CA LYS A 26 0.44 -23.50 -5.64
C LYS A 26 -0.58 -23.02 -6.66
N LEU A 27 -1.75 -22.56 -6.19
CA LEU A 27 -2.82 -22.05 -7.05
C LEU A 27 -2.36 -20.81 -7.84
N TYR A 28 -1.71 -19.86 -7.18
CA TYR A 28 -1.16 -18.67 -7.83
C TYR A 28 -0.05 -19.04 -8.84
N SER A 29 0.85 -19.96 -8.50
CA SER A 29 1.89 -20.45 -9.41
C SER A 29 1.29 -21.07 -10.68
N GLU A 30 0.27 -21.91 -10.55
CA GLU A 30 -0.37 -22.51 -11.73
C GLU A 30 -1.15 -21.49 -12.55
N PHE A 31 -1.84 -20.55 -11.89
CA PHE A 31 -2.51 -19.46 -12.57
C PHE A 31 -1.52 -18.60 -13.38
N GLU A 32 -0.36 -18.25 -12.80
CA GLU A 32 0.69 -17.51 -13.49
C GLU A 32 1.23 -18.26 -14.71
N LYS A 33 1.42 -19.59 -14.61
CA LYS A 33 1.87 -20.39 -15.76
C LYS A 33 0.85 -20.36 -16.90
N VAL A 34 -0.43 -20.52 -16.57
CA VAL A 34 -1.52 -20.46 -17.57
C VAL A 34 -1.59 -19.08 -18.20
N LEU A 35 -1.53 -18.03 -17.39
CA LEU A 35 -1.55 -16.64 -17.87
C LEU A 35 -0.35 -16.35 -18.77
N ASN A 36 0.84 -16.80 -18.38
CA ASN A 36 2.05 -16.62 -19.19
C ASN A 36 1.99 -17.37 -20.52
N ASN A 37 1.48 -18.60 -20.52
CA ASN A 37 1.30 -19.35 -21.77
C ASN A 37 0.30 -18.65 -22.70
N TYR A 38 -0.80 -18.12 -22.14
CA TYR A 38 -1.77 -17.34 -22.90
C TYR A 38 -1.14 -16.08 -23.51
N LEU A 39 -0.47 -15.25 -22.70
CA LEU A 39 0.20 -14.02 -23.14
C LEU A 39 1.29 -14.27 -24.18
N ASN A 40 2.04 -15.37 -24.05
CA ASN A 40 3.04 -15.78 -25.04
C ASN A 40 2.40 -16.22 -26.36
N ALA A 41 1.25 -16.90 -26.30
CA ALA A 41 0.52 -17.36 -27.48
C ALA A 41 -0.23 -16.21 -28.19
N SER A 42 -0.67 -15.17 -27.47
CA SER A 42 -1.32 -13.98 -28.03
C SER A 42 -0.33 -12.93 -28.54
N GLY A 43 0.98 -13.09 -28.31
CA GLY A 43 2.00 -12.09 -28.69
C GLY A 43 2.06 -10.87 -27.77
N GLU A 44 1.35 -10.89 -26.64
CA GLU A 44 1.19 -9.78 -25.68
C GLU A 44 2.34 -9.70 -24.65
N ASN A 45 3.53 -10.21 -25.01
CA ASN A 45 4.74 -10.03 -24.19
C ASN A 45 5.08 -8.53 -23.98
N GLU A 46 4.70 -7.68 -24.92
CA GLU A 46 4.77 -6.22 -24.77
C GLU A 46 3.88 -5.74 -23.62
N VAL A 47 2.62 -6.19 -23.53
CA VAL A 47 1.66 -5.80 -22.47
C VAL A 47 2.17 -6.17 -21.08
N LYS A 48 2.68 -7.40 -20.89
CA LYS A 48 3.26 -7.81 -19.60
C LYS A 48 4.49 -6.97 -19.24
N SER A 49 5.33 -6.66 -20.23
CA SER A 49 6.51 -5.83 -20.03
C SER A 49 6.14 -4.37 -19.71
N GLU A 50 5.07 -3.85 -20.29
CA GLU A 50 4.56 -2.50 -20.08
C GLU A 50 3.95 -2.35 -18.68
N VAL A 51 3.13 -3.30 -18.24
CA VAL A 51 2.54 -3.29 -16.89
C VAL A 51 3.64 -3.35 -15.82
N LEU A 52 4.65 -4.22 -15.98
CA LEU A 52 5.77 -4.30 -15.04
C LEU A 52 6.65 -3.03 -15.04
N LYS A 53 6.79 -2.37 -16.20
CA LYS A 53 7.48 -1.07 -16.30
C LYS A 53 6.68 0.01 -15.60
N GLU A 54 5.36 0.05 -15.78
CA GLU A 54 4.45 1.00 -15.17
C GLU A 54 4.45 0.85 -13.64
N ASP A 55 4.37 -0.37 -13.12
CA ASP A 55 4.45 -0.69 -11.70
C ASP A 55 5.75 -0.21 -11.04
N ASN A 56 6.89 -0.45 -11.69
CA ASN A 56 8.18 0.02 -11.20
C ASN A 56 8.30 1.55 -11.30
N THR A 57 7.69 2.13 -12.32
CA THR A 57 7.65 3.58 -12.54
C THR A 57 6.83 4.26 -11.45
N ILE A 58 5.62 3.77 -11.14
CA ILE A 58 4.77 4.35 -10.10
C ILE A 58 5.39 4.18 -8.70
N LYS A 59 5.97 3.00 -8.39
CA LYS A 59 6.71 2.78 -7.13
C LYS A 59 7.84 3.80 -6.95
N THR A 60 8.57 4.09 -8.02
CA THR A 60 9.65 5.07 -8.02
C THR A 60 9.13 6.49 -7.83
N LYS A 61 8.05 6.86 -8.52
CA LYS A 61 7.41 8.19 -8.38
C LYS A 61 6.89 8.42 -6.97
N VAL A 62 6.11 7.49 -6.42
CA VAL A 62 5.59 7.58 -5.05
C VAL A 62 6.73 7.71 -4.04
N THR A 63 7.79 6.90 -4.19
CA THR A 63 8.98 6.97 -3.33
C THR A 63 9.64 8.35 -3.40
N LYS A 64 9.74 8.96 -4.59
CA LYS A 64 10.29 10.30 -4.78
C LYS A 64 9.41 11.37 -4.12
N VAL A 65 8.09 11.31 -4.32
CA VAL A 65 7.13 12.25 -3.72
C VAL A 65 7.21 12.22 -2.19
N LEU A 66 7.13 11.02 -1.58
CA LEU A 66 7.23 10.88 -0.13
C LEU A 66 8.58 11.38 0.43
N SER A 67 9.66 11.17 -0.32
CA SER A 67 10.99 11.68 0.07
C SER A 67 11.06 13.21 -0.03
N LYS A 68 10.50 13.81 -1.09
CA LYS A 68 10.46 15.27 -1.28
C LYS A 68 9.59 15.96 -0.23
N LEU A 69 8.49 15.32 0.18
CA LEU A 69 7.65 15.76 1.30
C LEU A 69 8.42 15.78 2.63
N GLY A 70 9.51 15.02 2.74
CA GLY A 70 10.35 14.95 3.93
C GLY A 70 9.95 13.85 4.90
N ILE A 71 9.22 12.82 4.43
CA ILE A 71 8.92 11.65 5.25
C ILE A 71 10.17 10.76 5.33
N PRO A 72 10.71 10.52 6.53
CA PRO A 72 11.92 9.70 6.69
C PRO A 72 11.69 8.22 6.34
N ARG A 73 12.64 7.61 5.62
CA ARG A 73 12.60 6.18 5.23
C ARG A 73 12.71 5.20 6.40
N ASN A 74 13.20 5.61 7.56
CA ASN A 74 13.26 4.76 8.75
C ASN A 74 11.90 4.60 9.45
N LEU A 75 10.86 5.34 9.04
CA LEU A 75 9.51 5.19 9.59
C LEU A 75 8.73 4.10 8.84
N LYS A 76 8.09 3.20 9.59
CA LYS A 76 7.15 2.22 8.98
C LYS A 76 6.04 2.89 8.17
N GLY A 77 5.60 4.08 8.61
CA GLY A 77 4.60 4.88 7.91
C GLY A 77 5.01 5.27 6.49
N PHE A 78 6.30 5.37 6.19
CA PHE A 78 6.80 5.60 4.82
C PHE A 78 6.39 4.45 3.89
N TYR A 79 6.65 3.22 4.30
CA TYR A 79 6.37 2.02 3.51
C TYR A 79 4.86 1.77 3.40
N TYR A 80 4.12 2.01 4.48
CA TYR A 80 2.67 1.86 4.49
C TYR A 80 1.99 2.90 3.61
N LEU A 81 2.44 4.16 3.63
CA LEU A 81 1.98 5.20 2.71
C LEU A 81 2.26 4.82 1.26
N ARG A 82 3.48 4.33 0.97
CA ARG A 82 3.83 3.93 -0.39
C ARG A 82 2.89 2.85 -0.91
N GLU A 83 2.65 1.81 -0.12
CA GLU A 83 1.73 0.72 -0.48
C GLU A 83 0.30 1.22 -0.65
N ALA A 84 -0.18 2.04 0.29
CA ALA A 84 -1.52 2.58 0.26
C ALA A 84 -1.77 3.47 -0.97
N ILE A 85 -0.83 4.35 -1.30
CA ILE A 85 -0.91 5.26 -2.45
C ILE A 85 -0.90 4.47 -3.76
N ILE A 86 -0.03 3.46 -3.90
CA ILE A 86 0.01 2.62 -5.11
C ILE A 86 -1.31 1.88 -5.27
N ALA A 87 -1.85 1.29 -4.20
CA ALA A 87 -3.12 0.59 -4.25
C ALA A 87 -4.25 1.53 -4.68
N CYS A 88 -4.36 2.74 -4.09
CA CYS A 88 -5.36 3.73 -4.46
C CYS A 88 -5.14 4.35 -5.86
N TYR A 89 -3.91 4.34 -6.37
CA TYR A 89 -3.63 4.81 -7.73
C TYR A 89 -4.31 3.91 -8.76
N PHE A 90 -4.18 2.60 -8.59
CA PHE A 90 -4.79 1.60 -9.47
C PHE A 90 -6.28 1.34 -9.18
N GLU A 91 -6.67 1.36 -7.91
CA GLU A 91 -8.03 1.06 -7.44
C GLU A 91 -8.56 2.25 -6.63
N SER A 92 -9.22 3.20 -7.32
CA SER A 92 -9.62 4.47 -6.70
C SER A 92 -10.68 4.30 -5.61
N GLU A 93 -11.51 3.24 -5.69
CA GLU A 93 -12.58 2.97 -4.71
C GLU A 93 -12.02 2.72 -3.30
N LEU A 94 -10.75 2.30 -3.18
CA LEU A 94 -10.10 2.06 -1.89
C LEU A 94 -10.00 3.32 -1.00
N LEU A 95 -10.04 4.51 -1.59
CA LEU A 95 -10.08 5.78 -0.84
C LEU A 95 -11.37 5.92 -0.02
N GLU A 96 -12.50 5.42 -0.55
CA GLU A 96 -13.81 5.47 0.12
C GLU A 96 -13.90 4.44 1.26
N ALA A 97 -13.18 3.31 1.13
CA ALA A 97 -13.21 2.20 2.07
C ALA A 97 -11.92 2.05 2.90
N ILE A 98 -11.26 3.16 3.26
CA ILE A 98 -9.89 3.13 3.79
C ILE A 98 -9.70 2.24 5.04
N THR A 99 -10.64 2.29 5.99
CA THR A 99 -10.54 1.54 7.26
C THR A 99 -10.97 0.09 7.15
N LYS A 100 -11.80 -0.21 6.15
CA LYS A 100 -12.42 -1.53 5.95
C LYS A 100 -11.69 -2.37 4.91
N GLU A 101 -10.96 -1.75 4.00
CA GLU A 101 -10.30 -2.43 2.88
C GLU A 101 -8.83 -2.05 2.75
N LEU A 102 -8.52 -0.76 2.56
CA LEU A 102 -7.13 -0.33 2.31
C LEU A 102 -6.19 -0.67 3.47
N TYR A 103 -6.54 -0.28 4.71
CA TYR A 103 -5.68 -0.57 5.85
C TYR A 103 -5.56 -2.07 6.15
N PRO A 104 -6.62 -2.89 6.10
CA PRO A 104 -6.49 -4.35 6.13
C PRO A 104 -5.57 -4.93 5.06
N ARG A 105 -5.64 -4.42 3.82
CA ARG A 105 -4.76 -4.85 2.72
C ARG A 105 -3.29 -4.55 3.02
N VAL A 106 -2.99 -3.31 3.41
CA VAL A 106 -1.63 -2.92 3.83
C VAL A 106 -1.18 -3.71 5.05
N ALA A 107 -2.06 -3.91 6.03
CA ALA A 107 -1.74 -4.66 7.24
C ALA A 107 -1.33 -6.10 6.92
N LYS A 108 -2.03 -6.74 5.97
CA LYS A 108 -1.70 -8.07 5.46
C LYS A 108 -0.35 -8.09 4.74
N SER A 109 -0.06 -7.11 3.89
CA SER A 109 1.22 -7.03 3.16
C SER A 109 2.46 -6.87 4.07
N PHE A 110 2.28 -6.36 5.28
CA PHE A 110 3.37 -6.08 6.22
C PHE A 110 3.30 -6.88 7.53
N ASP A 111 2.45 -7.91 7.59
CA ASP A 111 2.22 -8.74 8.79
C ASP A 111 2.05 -7.89 10.07
N THR A 112 1.07 -6.99 10.03
CA THR A 112 0.79 -6.05 11.11
C THR A 112 -0.72 -5.89 11.31
N THR A 113 -1.14 -5.04 12.25
CA THR A 113 -2.56 -4.74 12.48
C THR A 113 -3.00 -3.44 11.80
N VAL A 114 -4.28 -3.35 11.45
CA VAL A 114 -4.94 -2.16 10.90
C VAL A 114 -4.64 -0.90 11.74
N THR A 115 -4.76 -1.01 13.05
CA THR A 115 -4.49 0.09 13.99
C THR A 115 -3.03 0.56 13.93
N ARG A 116 -2.08 -0.36 13.75
CA ARG A 116 -0.65 -0.03 13.58
C ARG A 116 -0.38 0.64 12.24
N VAL A 117 -1.06 0.23 11.18
CA VAL A 117 -0.99 0.89 9.86
C VAL A 117 -1.44 2.34 9.96
N GLU A 118 -2.67 2.55 10.44
CA GLU A 118 -3.28 3.87 10.61
C GLU A 118 -2.37 4.80 11.44
N ARG A 119 -1.95 4.33 12.62
CA ARG A 119 -1.12 5.14 13.53
C ARG A 119 0.24 5.47 12.91
N ALA A 120 0.87 4.52 12.21
CA ALA A 120 2.16 4.76 11.58
C ALA A 120 2.05 5.76 10.43
N ILE A 121 0.97 5.70 9.63
CA ILE A 121 0.67 6.68 8.58
C ILE A 121 0.46 8.07 9.19
N ARG A 122 -0.41 8.19 10.21
CA ARG A 122 -0.64 9.47 10.91
C ARG A 122 0.65 10.06 11.47
N SER A 123 1.50 9.22 12.04
CA SER A 123 2.80 9.65 12.59
C SER A 123 3.74 10.15 11.49
N ALA A 124 3.78 9.48 10.33
CA ALA A 124 4.57 9.92 9.19
C ALA A 124 4.09 11.28 8.64
N ILE A 125 2.77 11.47 8.49
CA ILE A 125 2.17 12.74 8.05
C ILE A 125 2.47 13.85 9.05
N THR A 126 2.37 13.55 10.35
CA THR A 126 2.71 14.50 11.41
C THR A 126 4.16 14.96 11.30
N VAL A 127 5.10 14.02 11.15
CA VAL A 127 6.53 14.34 10.97
C VAL A 127 6.77 15.18 9.72
N CYS A 128 6.12 14.86 8.61
CA CYS A 128 6.16 15.62 7.36
C CYS A 128 5.68 17.06 7.56
N CYS A 129 4.52 17.28 8.19
CA CYS A 129 3.99 18.63 8.40
C CYS A 129 4.83 19.45 9.38
N ASP A 130 5.46 18.81 10.38
CA ASP A 130 6.22 19.51 11.41
C ASP A 130 7.67 19.84 10.97
N ARG A 131 8.28 19.02 10.10
CA ARG A 131 9.73 19.08 9.78
C ARG A 131 10.05 18.88 8.30
N GLY A 132 9.06 18.64 7.46
CA GLY A 132 9.24 18.35 6.04
C GLY A 132 9.50 19.60 5.20
N ASN A 133 9.46 19.42 3.88
CA ASN A 133 9.67 20.52 2.94
C ASN A 133 8.39 21.38 2.83
N LEU A 134 8.33 22.45 3.62
CA LEU A 134 7.18 23.38 3.67
C LEU A 134 6.76 23.88 2.29
N GLN A 135 7.72 24.22 1.42
CA GLN A 135 7.43 24.72 0.08
C GLN A 135 6.70 23.65 -0.76
N TYR A 136 7.22 22.42 -0.75
CA TYR A 136 6.62 21.33 -1.51
C TYR A 136 5.27 20.89 -0.92
N ILE A 137 5.12 20.92 0.40
CA ILE A 137 3.84 20.68 1.07
C ILE A 137 2.81 21.73 0.65
N GLN A 138 3.16 23.01 0.62
CA GLN A 138 2.24 24.07 0.20
C GLN A 138 1.86 23.97 -1.28
N GLU A 139 2.77 23.50 -2.14
CA GLU A 139 2.48 23.23 -3.55
C GLU A 139 1.46 22.09 -3.72
N LEU A 140 1.69 20.97 -3.02
CA LEU A 140 0.87 19.75 -3.14
C LEU A 140 -0.50 19.86 -2.44
N PHE A 141 -0.55 20.55 -1.30
CA PHE A 141 -1.77 20.66 -0.48
C PHE A 141 -2.47 22.01 -0.59
N GLY A 142 -1.89 22.96 -1.33
CA GLY A 142 -2.33 24.35 -1.41
C GLY A 142 -1.88 25.20 -0.21
N TYR A 143 -1.82 26.52 -0.42
CA TYR A 143 -1.45 27.54 0.58
C TYR A 143 -2.36 27.55 1.82
N THR A 144 -3.48 26.83 1.77
CA THR A 144 -4.46 26.73 2.85
C THR A 144 -3.99 25.83 3.99
N ILE A 145 -3.02 24.92 3.78
CA ILE A 145 -2.35 24.21 4.90
C ILE A 145 -1.31 25.13 5.56
N ASN A 146 -1.80 26.25 6.08
CA ASN A 146 -1.07 27.06 7.03
C ASN A 146 -1.29 26.49 8.44
N LYS A 147 -0.45 26.88 9.41
CA LYS A 147 -0.49 26.49 10.83
C LYS A 147 -1.89 26.45 11.51
N TYR A 148 -2.91 27.03 10.87
CA TYR A 148 -4.27 27.21 11.34
C TYR A 148 -5.32 26.25 10.72
N SER A 149 -5.07 25.59 9.57
CA SER A 149 -6.06 24.70 8.92
C SER A 149 -6.03 23.25 9.41
N GLY A 150 -5.12 22.92 10.33
CA GLY A 150 -4.92 21.55 10.83
C GLY A 150 -4.11 20.66 9.88
N LYS A 151 -3.48 19.63 10.46
CA LYS A 151 -2.74 18.60 9.71
C LYS A 151 -3.71 17.80 8.83
N PRO A 152 -3.37 17.48 7.57
CA PRO A 152 -4.26 16.71 6.70
C PRO A 152 -4.57 15.35 7.31
N ASN A 153 -5.81 14.89 7.13
CA ASN A 153 -6.18 13.55 7.56
C ASN A 153 -5.51 12.50 6.66
N ASN A 154 -5.36 11.25 7.14
CA ASN A 154 -4.65 10.21 6.38
C ASN A 154 -5.26 10.00 4.97
N SER A 155 -6.59 9.94 4.86
CA SER A 155 -7.28 9.72 3.58
C SER A 155 -7.07 10.88 2.61
N GLN A 156 -7.19 12.11 3.09
CA GLN A 156 -6.95 13.34 2.34
C GLN A 156 -5.50 13.40 1.87
N PHE A 157 -4.55 13.04 2.73
CA PHE A 157 -3.14 12.99 2.38
C PHE A 157 -2.86 11.98 1.26
N ILE A 158 -3.43 10.78 1.37
CA ILE A 158 -3.29 9.75 0.32
C ILE A 158 -3.98 10.21 -0.96
N SER A 159 -5.22 10.72 -0.89
CA SER A 159 -5.98 11.20 -2.04
C SER A 159 -5.22 12.26 -2.82
N LEU A 160 -4.68 13.28 -2.15
CA LEU A 160 -3.97 14.38 -2.81
C LEU A 160 -2.70 13.91 -3.51
N ILE A 161 -1.98 12.94 -2.94
CA ILE A 161 -0.82 12.38 -3.62
C ILE A 161 -1.25 11.50 -4.82
N VAL A 162 -2.34 10.76 -4.69
CA VAL A 162 -2.90 9.98 -5.82
C VAL A 162 -3.32 10.92 -6.95
N ASP A 163 -4.00 12.01 -6.64
CA ASP A 163 -4.44 13.02 -7.60
C ASP A 163 -3.24 13.69 -8.28
N GLU A 164 -2.23 14.10 -7.50
CA GLU A 164 -0.96 14.64 -8.02
C GLU A 164 -0.30 13.67 -9.03
N LEU A 165 -0.23 12.38 -8.69
CA LEU A 165 0.37 11.37 -9.55
C LEU A 165 -0.42 11.14 -10.84
N LYS A 166 -1.76 11.23 -10.79
CA LYS A 166 -2.65 11.05 -11.94
C LYS A 166 -2.69 12.28 -12.84
N MET A 167 -2.73 13.48 -12.27
CA MET A 167 -2.83 14.73 -13.04
C MET A 167 -1.52 15.04 -13.78
N HIS A 168 -0.38 14.72 -13.19
CA HIS A 168 0.90 15.06 -13.79
C HIS A 168 1.40 14.06 -14.83
N ASN A 169 0.75 12.89 -15.03
CA ASN A 169 1.12 11.86 -16.01
C ASN A 169 2.65 11.80 -16.27
N LEU A 170 3.44 11.81 -15.18
CA LEU A 170 4.91 11.88 -15.25
C LEU A 170 5.52 10.56 -15.73
#